data_AF-A0A3D2W1K4-F1
#
_entry.id   AF-A0A3D2W1K4-F1
#
_cell.length_a   1.000
_cell.length_b   1.000
_cell.length_c   1.000
_cell.angle_alpha   90.00
_cell.angle_beta   90.00
_cell.angle_gamma   90.00
#
_symmetry.space_group_name_H-M   'P 1'
#
loop_
_entity.id
_entity.type
_entity.pdbx_description
1 polymer ?
#
loop_
_entity_poly.entity_id
_entity_poly.type
_entity_poly.pdbx_seq_one_letter_code
_entity_poly.pdbx_strand_id
1 'polypeptide(L)'
;MTILRSAVALALAAALGACANLSAEAPLFSVADQIGPSPLVEGVWIALGENCPERNLSRRRFPQECSPIEIDRLPDGAWRARYRVDLATGLTREERERAEADAARIMRLIVVPAVERQDSEAYAPLYVAESAPQSADDRVSYYVIVPQGTLPAESILLLSGIGCADALREGPIAGVTEQYTERVDELGVAHQDLTGCVASSQAAVREAARRAVIENLATLFNTRYARVARR
;
A
#
# COMPACT_ATOMS: atom_id res chain seq x y z
N MET A 1 -49.09 -10.70 -3.59
CA MET A 1 -48.36 -11.12 -4.82
C MET A 1 -48.63 -10.02 -5.84
N THR A 2 -47.72 -9.08 -6.07
CA THR A 2 -46.45 -9.28 -6.80
C THR A 2 -45.33 -8.44 -6.18
N ILE A 3 -44.20 -9.08 -5.96
CA ILE A 3 -43.03 -8.62 -5.19
C ILE A 3 -41.92 -8.19 -6.16
N LEU A 4 -41.12 -7.20 -5.75
CA LEU A 4 -39.79 -6.82 -6.24
C LEU A 4 -39.61 -6.62 -7.76
N ARG A 5 -39.66 -5.35 -8.19
CA ARG A 5 -38.72 -4.80 -9.19
C ARG A 5 -38.41 -3.37 -8.75
N SER A 6 -37.15 -2.94 -8.90
CA SER A 6 -36.65 -1.58 -8.62
C SER A 6 -36.04 -1.34 -7.22
N ALA A 7 -34.91 -1.99 -6.92
CA ALA A 7 -33.92 -1.45 -5.97
C ALA A 7 -32.50 -2.03 -6.16
N VAL A 8 -32.12 -2.42 -7.39
CA VAL A 8 -30.77 -2.97 -7.68
C VAL A 8 -29.89 -2.00 -8.50
N ALA A 9 -30.41 -0.84 -8.89
CA ALA A 9 -29.67 0.10 -9.74
C ALA A 9 -28.78 1.13 -8.99
N LEU A 10 -28.68 1.07 -7.65
CA LEU A 10 -27.75 1.92 -6.89
C LEU A 10 -26.43 1.23 -6.53
N ALA A 11 -26.25 -0.05 -6.86
CA ALA A 11 -25.08 -0.83 -6.47
C ALA A 11 -23.98 -0.93 -7.54
N LEU A 12 -24.16 -0.34 -8.74
CA LEU A 12 -23.18 -0.43 -9.83
C LEU A 12 -22.31 0.81 -10.05
N ALA A 13 -22.56 1.94 -9.37
CA ALA A 13 -21.64 3.08 -9.39
C ALA A 13 -20.40 2.88 -8.49
N ALA A 14 -20.44 1.91 -7.57
CA ALA A 14 -19.34 1.59 -6.66
C ALA A 14 -18.33 0.57 -7.21
N ALA A 15 -18.52 0.04 -8.42
CA ALA A 15 -17.75 -1.10 -8.95
C ALA A 15 -16.80 -0.75 -10.11
N LEU A 16 -16.74 0.51 -10.57
CA LEU A 16 -15.79 0.95 -11.60
C LEU A 16 -14.72 1.94 -11.10
N GLY A 17 -14.80 2.38 -9.84
CA GLY A 17 -13.75 3.15 -9.16
C GLY A 17 -12.63 2.27 -8.59
N ALA A 18 -12.23 1.23 -9.30
CA ALA A 18 -11.11 0.39 -8.89
C ALA A 18 -9.82 1.22 -8.93
N CYS A 19 -9.40 1.66 -7.74
CA CYS A 19 -8.06 2.15 -7.39
C CYS A 19 -7.67 3.56 -7.87
N ALA A 20 -8.54 4.56 -7.74
CA ALA A 20 -8.09 5.96 -7.76
C ALA A 20 -7.15 6.21 -6.57
N ASN A 21 -5.85 6.08 -6.79
CA ASN A 21 -4.82 6.18 -5.75
C ASN A 21 -4.14 7.56 -5.78
N LEU A 22 -3.69 7.99 -4.61
CA LEU A 22 -2.81 9.12 -4.47
C LEU A 22 -1.46 8.82 -5.13
N SER A 23 -1.00 9.77 -5.94
CA SER A 23 0.29 9.74 -6.63
C SER A 23 0.99 11.09 -6.56
N ALA A 24 2.18 11.20 -7.13
CA ALA A 24 2.88 12.46 -7.38
C ALA A 24 3.60 12.41 -8.74
N GLU A 25 3.86 13.58 -9.33
CA GLU A 25 4.59 13.70 -10.60
C GLU A 25 6.08 13.38 -10.45
N ALA A 26 6.64 13.61 -9.27
CA ALA A 26 8.02 13.32 -8.92
C ALA A 26 8.10 12.93 -7.43
N PRO A 27 9.16 12.22 -7.00
CA PRO A 27 9.39 11.92 -5.59
C PRO A 27 9.33 13.18 -4.73
N LEU A 28 8.52 13.13 -3.67
CA LEU A 28 8.36 14.23 -2.72
C LEU A 28 9.18 14.00 -1.45
N PHE A 29 9.58 12.75 -1.19
CA PHE A 29 10.40 12.38 -0.04
C PHE A 29 11.80 11.94 -0.46
N SER A 30 12.73 12.09 0.46
CA SER A 30 14.12 11.69 0.35
C SER A 30 14.55 10.87 1.57
N VAL A 31 15.75 10.30 1.51
CA VAL A 31 16.30 9.54 2.65
C VAL A 31 16.43 10.41 3.90
N ALA A 32 16.68 11.72 3.75
CA ALA A 32 16.79 12.66 4.86
C ALA A 32 15.48 12.83 5.63
N ASP A 33 14.34 12.56 5.00
CA ASP A 33 13.02 12.67 5.63
C ASP A 33 12.67 11.44 6.50
N GLN A 34 13.48 10.37 6.44
CA GLN A 34 13.29 9.16 7.26
C GLN A 34 13.81 9.39 8.68
N ILE A 35 13.06 10.18 9.45
CA ILE A 35 13.40 10.54 10.83
C ILE A 35 12.79 9.55 11.84
N GLY A 36 13.49 9.38 12.96
CA GLY A 36 13.04 8.53 14.07
C GLY A 36 13.15 7.02 13.82
N PRO A 37 12.57 6.20 14.70
CA PRO A 37 12.62 4.74 14.57
C PRO A 37 11.86 4.26 13.33
N SER A 38 12.46 3.34 12.56
CA SER A 38 11.84 2.80 11.34
C SER A 38 10.89 1.64 11.65
N PRO A 39 9.67 1.62 11.07
CA PRO A 39 8.73 0.51 11.25
C PRO A 39 9.15 -0.75 10.50
N LEU A 40 10.16 -0.65 9.63
CA LEU A 40 10.71 -1.75 8.87
C LEU A 40 12.01 -2.25 9.50
N VAL A 41 12.21 -3.55 9.40
CA VAL A 41 13.43 -4.24 9.83
C VAL A 41 13.85 -5.20 8.73
N GLU A 42 15.16 -5.31 8.50
CA GLU A 42 15.69 -6.18 7.46
C GLU A 42 15.35 -7.66 7.69
N GLY A 43 15.03 -8.37 6.62
CA GLY A 43 14.72 -9.80 6.62
C GLY A 43 13.52 -10.14 5.74
N VAL A 44 13.06 -11.38 5.87
CA VAL A 44 11.89 -11.88 5.14
C VAL A 44 10.62 -11.61 5.94
N TRP A 45 9.63 -11.06 5.27
CA TRP A 45 8.29 -10.78 5.75
C TRP A 45 7.29 -11.57 4.92
N ILE A 46 6.21 -12.04 5.53
CA ILE A 46 5.12 -12.71 4.81
C ILE A 46 3.80 -12.00 5.11
N ALA A 47 2.96 -11.90 4.09
CA ALA A 47 1.59 -11.44 4.26
C ALA A 47 0.79 -12.56 4.95
N LEU A 48 0.26 -12.28 6.13
CA LEU A 48 -0.64 -13.17 6.85
C LEU A 48 -2.08 -12.83 6.51
N GLY A 49 -2.91 -13.86 6.42
CA GLY A 49 -4.34 -13.76 6.15
C GLY A 49 -4.99 -15.15 6.16
N GLU A 50 -6.24 -15.25 5.72
CA GLU A 50 -6.96 -16.54 5.68
C GLU A 50 -6.20 -17.61 4.87
N ASN A 51 -5.59 -17.20 3.76
CA ASN A 51 -4.83 -18.09 2.87
C ASN A 51 -3.37 -18.29 3.31
N CYS A 52 -2.85 -17.47 4.23
CA CYS A 52 -1.52 -17.63 4.80
C CYS A 52 -1.54 -17.52 6.33
N PRO A 53 -1.82 -18.62 7.05
CA PRO A 53 -1.89 -18.61 8.52
C PRO A 53 -0.50 -18.52 9.17
N GLU A 54 -0.46 -17.96 10.40
CA GLU A 54 0.76 -17.73 11.20
C GLU A 54 1.68 -18.95 11.35
N ARG A 55 1.13 -20.17 11.36
CA ARG A 55 1.93 -21.42 11.43
C ARG A 55 3.01 -21.49 10.35
N ASN A 56 2.83 -20.78 9.24
CA ASN A 56 3.78 -20.72 8.15
C ASN A 56 5.03 -19.90 8.47
N LEU A 57 5.03 -19.03 9.49
CA LEU A 57 6.19 -18.21 9.90
C LEU A 57 7.43 -19.04 10.29
N SER A 58 7.24 -20.27 10.75
CA SER A 58 8.32 -21.17 11.13
C SER A 58 8.92 -21.97 9.97
N ARG A 59 8.35 -21.87 8.77
CA ARG A 59 8.76 -22.65 7.60
C ARG A 59 9.97 -22.03 6.91
N ARG A 60 10.78 -22.88 6.27
CA ARG A 60 11.87 -22.44 5.39
C ARG A 60 11.40 -21.99 4.01
N ARG A 61 10.29 -22.56 3.55
CA ARG A 61 9.63 -22.26 2.28
C ARG A 61 8.14 -22.13 2.50
N PHE A 62 7.49 -21.27 1.73
CA PHE A 62 6.11 -20.86 1.95
C PHE A 62 5.19 -21.38 0.85
N PRO A 63 3.93 -21.69 1.17
CA PRO A 63 2.89 -21.85 0.15
C PRO A 63 2.81 -20.62 -0.77
N GLN A 64 2.32 -20.81 -1.98
CA GLN A 64 2.20 -19.75 -2.99
C GLN A 64 1.41 -18.54 -2.47
N GLU A 65 0.43 -18.78 -1.60
CA GLU A 65 -0.48 -17.77 -1.07
C GLU A 65 0.15 -16.85 -0.02
N CYS A 66 1.35 -17.18 0.48
CA CYS A 66 2.02 -16.46 1.56
C CYS A 66 2.95 -15.32 1.09
N SER A 67 3.16 -15.16 -0.23
CA SER A 67 3.91 -14.08 -0.87
C SER A 67 5.07 -13.50 -0.03
N PRO A 68 6.19 -14.23 0.12
CA PRO A 68 7.33 -13.75 0.90
C PRO A 68 8.01 -12.56 0.22
N ILE A 69 8.27 -11.52 1.01
CA ILE A 69 8.98 -10.30 0.61
C ILE A 69 10.23 -10.18 1.47
N GLU A 70 11.38 -9.96 0.86
CA GLU A 70 12.57 -9.55 1.59
C GLU A 70 12.68 -8.03 1.61
N ILE A 71 12.91 -7.50 2.80
CA ILE A 71 13.17 -6.10 3.09
C ILE A 71 14.64 -5.96 3.46
N ASP A 72 15.34 -5.02 2.85
CA ASP A 72 16.75 -4.71 3.14
C ASP A 72 17.06 -3.23 2.88
N ARG A 73 18.22 -2.75 3.34
CA ARG A 73 18.67 -1.37 3.12
C ARG A 73 19.55 -1.24 1.88
N LEU A 74 19.24 -0.26 1.04
CA LEU A 74 20.10 0.18 -0.06
C LEU A 74 21.27 1.03 0.47
N PRO A 75 22.38 1.15 -0.29
CA PRO A 75 23.55 1.94 0.11
C PRO A 75 23.25 3.42 0.35
N ASP A 76 22.26 3.98 -0.33
CA ASP A 76 21.81 5.36 -0.16
C ASP A 76 20.95 5.57 1.10
N GLY A 77 20.58 4.49 1.79
CA GLY A 77 19.69 4.52 2.95
C GLY A 77 18.20 4.48 2.59
N ALA A 78 17.80 4.18 1.35
CA ALA A 78 16.41 3.81 1.08
C ALA A 78 16.15 2.35 1.48
N TRP A 79 14.88 2.00 1.62
CA TRP A 79 14.46 0.61 1.79
C TRP A 79 14.28 -0.04 0.42
N ARG A 80 14.63 -1.31 0.34
CA ARG A 80 14.32 -2.19 -0.78
C ARG A 80 13.35 -3.25 -0.32
N ALA A 81 12.30 -3.47 -1.10
CA ALA A 81 11.41 -4.60 -0.97
C ALA A 81 11.42 -5.42 -2.27
N ARG A 82 11.60 -6.74 -2.15
CA ARG A 82 11.61 -7.67 -3.29
C ARG A 82 10.85 -8.94 -2.97
N TYR A 83 10.06 -9.44 -3.92
CA TYR A 83 9.43 -10.75 -3.77
C TYR A 83 10.48 -11.87 -3.81
N ARG A 84 10.32 -12.87 -2.95
CA ARG A 84 11.21 -14.03 -2.83
C ARG A 84 10.55 -15.27 -3.41
N VAL A 85 10.40 -15.28 -4.73
CA VAL A 85 9.79 -16.41 -5.48
C VAL A 85 10.56 -17.72 -5.29
N ASP A 86 11.85 -17.63 -5.01
CA ASP A 86 12.70 -18.77 -4.66
C ASP A 86 12.29 -19.45 -3.33
N LEU A 87 11.61 -18.72 -2.44
CA LEU A 87 11.07 -19.24 -1.18
C LEU A 87 9.64 -19.77 -1.31
N ALA A 88 8.96 -19.56 -2.44
CA ALA A 88 7.62 -20.10 -2.69
C ALA A 88 7.67 -21.59 -3.09
N THR A 89 6.59 -22.31 -2.78
CA THR A 89 6.36 -23.73 -3.12
C THR A 89 5.04 -23.87 -3.86
N GLY A 90 4.89 -24.96 -4.63
CA GLY A 90 3.64 -25.27 -5.33
C GLY A 90 3.45 -24.53 -6.66
N LEU A 91 4.30 -23.57 -7.00
CA LEU A 91 4.24 -22.88 -8.30
C LEU A 91 4.50 -23.84 -9.46
N THR A 92 3.60 -23.84 -10.44
CA THR A 92 3.87 -24.39 -11.77
C THR A 92 4.99 -23.61 -12.46
N ARG A 93 5.52 -24.14 -13.57
CA ARG A 93 6.57 -23.47 -14.35
C ARG A 93 6.11 -22.09 -14.87
N GLU A 94 4.90 -22.03 -15.41
CA GLU A 94 4.33 -20.77 -15.94
C GLU A 94 4.13 -19.73 -14.83
N GLU A 95 3.58 -20.14 -13.68
CA GLU A 95 3.40 -19.24 -12.55
C GLU A 95 4.73 -18.76 -11.98
N ARG A 96 5.75 -19.62 -11.96
CA ARG A 96 7.10 -19.24 -11.55
C ARG A 96 7.70 -18.21 -12.51
N GLU A 97 7.61 -18.45 -13.82
CA GLU A 97 8.13 -17.51 -14.83
C GLU A 97 7.44 -16.13 -14.71
N ARG A 98 6.11 -16.11 -14.51
CA ARG A 98 5.35 -14.87 -14.26
C ARG A 98 5.77 -14.18 -12.96
N ALA A 99 5.83 -14.93 -11.86
CA ALA A 99 6.21 -14.41 -10.56
C ALA A 99 7.65 -13.90 -10.55
N GLU A 100 8.58 -14.54 -11.26
CA GLU A 100 9.97 -14.09 -11.39
C GLU A 100 10.07 -12.79 -12.20
N ALA A 101 9.26 -12.63 -13.26
CA ALA A 101 9.14 -11.38 -13.99
C ALA A 101 8.60 -10.24 -13.09
N ASP A 102 7.59 -10.54 -12.27
CA ASP A 102 7.05 -9.59 -11.30
C ASP A 102 8.04 -9.30 -10.17
N ALA A 103 8.79 -10.30 -9.70
CA ALA A 103 9.78 -10.16 -8.62
C ALA A 103 11.05 -9.43 -9.04
N ALA A 104 11.32 -9.35 -10.35
CA ALA A 104 12.35 -8.48 -10.89
C ALA A 104 12.08 -6.99 -10.59
N ARG A 105 10.81 -6.63 -10.30
CA ARG A 105 10.41 -5.30 -9.86
C ARG A 105 10.87 -5.06 -8.43
N ILE A 106 11.96 -4.31 -8.31
CA ILE A 106 12.47 -3.85 -7.02
C ILE A 106 11.66 -2.63 -6.58
N MET A 107 10.97 -2.73 -5.44
CA MET A 107 10.33 -1.57 -4.84
C MET A 107 11.35 -0.82 -3.98
N ARG A 108 11.76 0.36 -4.43
CA ARG A 108 12.56 1.29 -3.63
C ARG A 108 11.63 2.20 -2.84
N LEU A 109 11.71 2.14 -1.52
CA LEU A 109 10.81 2.81 -0.61
C LEU A 109 11.54 3.86 0.25
N ILE A 110 10.93 5.04 0.39
CA ILE A 110 11.27 6.01 1.42
C ILE A 110 10.15 5.98 2.46
N VAL A 111 10.48 5.64 3.71
CA VAL A 111 9.48 5.44 4.78
C VAL A 111 9.61 6.53 5.84
N VAL A 112 8.58 7.36 5.96
CA VAL A 112 8.56 8.55 6.81
C VAL A 112 7.36 8.54 7.75
N PRO A 113 7.44 9.17 8.93
CA PRO A 113 6.27 9.33 9.77
C PRO A 113 5.22 10.21 9.07
N ALA A 114 3.97 9.74 9.05
CA ALA A 114 2.83 10.55 8.63
C ALA A 114 2.42 11.54 9.73
N VAL A 115 2.62 11.13 10.98
CA VAL A 115 2.32 11.91 12.18
C VAL A 115 3.60 11.97 13.02
N GLU A 116 4.13 13.17 13.21
CA GLU A 116 5.30 13.38 14.04
C GLU A 116 4.96 13.18 15.52
N ARG A 117 5.86 12.50 16.26
CA ARG A 117 5.79 12.39 17.71
C ARG A 117 6.81 13.30 18.35
N GLN A 118 6.47 13.81 19.54
CA GLN A 118 7.43 14.52 20.38
C GLN A 118 8.45 13.58 21.03
N ASP A 119 8.06 12.32 21.25
CA ASP A 119 8.93 11.28 21.78
C ASP A 119 9.64 10.55 20.63
N SER A 120 10.96 10.71 20.56
CA SER A 120 11.81 10.10 19.53
C SER A 120 12.13 8.63 19.76
N GLU A 121 11.77 8.06 20.92
CA GLU A 121 12.10 6.67 21.29
C GLU A 121 10.96 5.69 21.01
N ALA A 122 9.83 6.14 20.49
CA ALA A 122 8.68 5.31 20.14
C ALA A 122 8.37 5.36 18.64
N TYR A 123 7.65 4.35 18.15
CA TYR A 123 7.08 4.40 16.81
C TYR A 123 6.11 5.56 16.64
N ALA A 124 6.19 6.24 15.49
CA ALA A 124 5.05 7.02 15.02
C ALA A 124 3.83 6.09 14.86
N PRO A 125 2.62 6.58 15.15
CA PRO A 125 1.42 5.73 15.02
C PRO A 125 1.14 5.35 13.56
N LEU A 126 1.69 6.11 12.61
CA LEU A 126 1.40 6.00 11.20
C LEU A 126 2.63 6.44 10.38
N TYR A 127 2.96 5.66 9.36
CA TYR A 127 4.01 5.97 8.40
C TYR A 127 3.45 5.96 6.97
N VAL A 128 4.06 6.77 6.11
CA VAL A 128 3.90 6.71 4.66
C VAL A 128 5.15 6.09 4.06
N ALA A 129 4.96 5.16 3.13
CA ALA A 129 6.02 4.70 2.24
C ALA A 129 5.79 5.27 0.84
N GLU A 130 6.76 6.03 0.34
CA GLU A 130 6.82 6.48 -1.05
C GLU A 130 7.60 5.45 -1.87
N SER A 131 6.97 4.87 -2.89
CA SER A 131 7.65 4.04 -3.88
C SER A 131 8.04 4.87 -5.08
N ALA A 132 9.32 4.80 -5.45
CA ALA A 132 9.82 5.39 -6.68
C ALA A 132 9.19 4.70 -7.91
N PRO A 133 8.96 5.43 -9.00
CA PRO A 133 8.53 4.85 -10.27
C PRO A 133 9.61 3.90 -10.80
N GLN A 134 9.19 2.76 -11.37
CA GLN A 134 10.11 1.74 -11.90
C GLN A 134 10.39 1.89 -13.39
N SER A 135 9.54 2.65 -14.09
CA SER A 135 9.66 3.02 -15.48
C SER A 135 9.27 4.49 -15.67
N ALA A 136 9.55 5.05 -16.86
CA ALA A 136 9.21 6.44 -17.18
C ALA A 136 7.70 6.70 -17.21
N ASP A 137 6.90 5.65 -17.40
CA ASP A 137 5.43 5.73 -17.45
C ASP A 137 4.78 5.51 -16.07
N ASP A 138 5.55 5.05 -15.08
CA ASP A 138 5.06 4.87 -13.71
C ASP A 138 5.04 6.20 -12.97
N ARG A 139 4.03 6.38 -12.11
CA ARG A 139 3.98 7.48 -11.16
C ARG A 139 4.46 7.03 -9.79
N VAL A 140 4.84 8.02 -8.98
CA VAL A 140 5.10 7.80 -7.56
C VAL A 140 3.84 7.25 -6.90
N SER A 141 3.99 6.18 -6.12
CA SER A 141 2.88 5.53 -5.40
C SER A 141 3.10 5.63 -3.89
N TYR A 142 2.02 5.82 -3.15
CA TYR A 142 2.06 5.96 -1.69
C TYR A 142 1.32 4.83 -0.99
N TYR A 143 1.97 4.26 0.03
CA TYR A 143 1.45 3.20 0.87
C TYR A 143 1.43 3.65 2.32
N VAL A 144 0.54 3.06 3.10
CA VAL A 144 0.48 3.29 4.55
C VAL A 144 1.07 2.09 5.29
N ILE A 145 1.93 2.37 6.27
CA ILE A 145 2.46 1.38 7.20
C ILE A 145 2.06 1.75 8.63
N VAL A 146 1.49 0.79 9.35
CA VAL A 146 1.20 0.90 10.79
C VAL A 146 2.00 -0.17 11.53
N PRO A 147 3.05 0.19 12.30
CA PRO A 147 3.79 -0.79 13.08
C PRO A 147 2.92 -1.37 14.21
N GLN A 148 3.18 -2.63 14.56
CA GLN A 148 2.49 -3.34 15.64
C GLN A 148 3.53 -3.84 16.67
N GLY A 149 3.21 -3.68 17.95
CA GLY A 149 4.08 -4.10 19.06
C GLY A 149 5.13 -3.06 19.45
N THR A 150 6.20 -3.54 20.08
CA THR A 150 7.33 -2.71 20.55
C THR A 150 8.42 -2.59 19.49
N LEU A 151 9.37 -1.68 19.71
CA LEU A 151 10.61 -1.63 18.94
C LEU A 151 11.50 -2.86 19.23
N PRO A 152 12.08 -3.53 18.22
CA PRO A 152 11.78 -3.42 16.79
C PRO A 152 10.48 -4.15 16.42
N ALA A 153 9.73 -3.64 15.44
CA ALA A 153 8.47 -4.22 14.99
C ALA A 153 8.68 -5.61 14.40
N GLU A 154 7.91 -6.57 14.89
CA GLU A 154 7.85 -7.95 14.37
C GLU A 154 6.66 -8.15 13.43
N SER A 155 5.71 -7.22 13.44
CA SER A 155 4.60 -7.18 12.51
C SER A 155 4.19 -5.76 12.17
N ILE A 156 3.62 -5.58 10.98
CA ILE A 156 3.11 -4.32 10.46
C ILE A 156 1.77 -4.56 9.78
N LEU A 157 0.90 -3.56 9.77
CA LEU A 157 -0.23 -3.51 8.84
C LEU A 157 0.19 -2.65 7.65
N LEU A 158 -0.08 -3.12 6.44
CA LEU A 158 0.30 -2.45 5.20
C LEU A 158 -0.96 -2.21 4.35
N LEU A 159 -1.20 -0.97 3.95
CA LEU A 159 -2.21 -0.63 2.95
C LEU A 159 -1.57 -0.63 1.57
N SER A 160 -2.20 -1.30 0.60
CA SER A 160 -1.72 -1.40 -0.78
C SER A 160 -1.74 -0.08 -1.57
N GLY A 161 -2.38 0.97 -1.07
CA GLY A 161 -2.39 2.32 -1.66
C GLY A 161 -3.26 3.29 -0.87
N ILE A 162 -2.94 4.59 -0.89
CA ILE A 162 -3.81 5.64 -0.32
C ILE A 162 -4.91 5.96 -1.33
N GLY A 163 -6.15 5.55 -1.06
CA GLY A 163 -7.30 5.85 -1.91
C GLY A 163 -7.69 7.33 -1.90
N CYS A 164 -7.90 7.92 -3.07
CA CYS A 164 -8.30 9.32 -3.22
C CYS A 164 -9.68 9.60 -2.63
N ALA A 165 -10.63 8.68 -2.81
CA ALA A 165 -11.96 8.80 -2.24
C ALA A 165 -11.91 8.90 -0.71
N ASP A 166 -11.09 8.07 -0.07
CA ASP A 166 -10.93 8.05 1.38
C ASP A 166 -10.22 9.33 1.88
N ALA A 167 -9.17 9.74 1.17
CA ALA A 167 -8.43 10.96 1.52
C ALA A 167 -9.29 12.23 1.39
N LEU A 168 -10.13 12.32 0.37
CA LEU A 168 -10.89 13.52 0.02
C LEU A 168 -12.32 13.53 0.58
N ARG A 169 -12.73 12.48 1.30
CA ARG A 169 -14.06 12.34 1.91
C ARG A 169 -14.45 13.53 2.79
N GLU A 170 -13.50 14.06 3.55
CA GLU A 170 -13.70 15.20 4.47
C GLU A 170 -13.58 16.57 3.76
N GLY A 171 -13.49 16.57 2.44
CA GLY A 171 -13.27 17.74 1.61
C GLY A 171 -11.84 17.83 1.08
N PRO A 172 -11.53 18.89 0.30
CA PRO A 172 -10.26 19.02 -0.39
C PRO A 172 -9.07 19.10 0.58
N ILE A 173 -7.93 18.56 0.15
CA ILE A 173 -6.65 18.69 0.84
C ILE A 173 -5.79 19.70 0.07
N ALA A 174 -5.23 20.68 0.78
CA ALA A 174 -4.31 21.64 0.17
C ALA A 174 -3.11 20.91 -0.46
N GLY A 175 -2.86 21.16 -1.75
CA GLY A 175 -1.79 20.49 -2.49
C GLY A 175 -2.15 19.09 -3.01
N VAL A 176 -3.43 18.69 -2.97
CA VAL A 176 -3.93 17.51 -3.70
C VAL A 176 -4.86 17.97 -4.81
N THR A 177 -4.60 17.49 -6.04
CA THR A 177 -5.44 17.75 -7.21
C THR A 177 -6.11 16.46 -7.66
N GLU A 178 -7.44 16.47 -7.80
CA GLU A 178 -8.23 15.35 -8.31
C GLU A 178 -8.04 15.19 -9.82
N GLN A 179 -8.01 13.95 -10.29
CA GLN A 179 -7.96 13.62 -11.72
C GLN A 179 -9.22 12.86 -12.09
N TYR A 180 -9.90 13.37 -13.12
CA TYR A 180 -11.15 12.82 -13.62
C TYR A 180 -10.99 12.40 -15.07
N THR A 181 -11.66 11.33 -15.44
CA THR A 181 -11.87 10.94 -16.83
C THR A 181 -13.36 11.05 -17.14
N GLU A 182 -13.69 11.57 -18.32
CA GLU A 182 -15.06 11.62 -18.78
C GLU A 182 -15.49 10.26 -19.34
N ARG A 183 -16.66 9.76 -18.88
CA ARG A 183 -17.30 8.57 -19.41
C ARG A 183 -18.70 8.92 -19.85
N VAL A 184 -19.05 8.57 -21.09
CA VAL A 184 -20.42 8.70 -21.60
C VAL A 184 -21.13 7.37 -21.41
N ASP A 185 -22.31 7.38 -20.79
CA ASP A 185 -23.11 6.17 -20.60
C ASP A 185 -23.93 5.81 -21.85
N GLU A 186 -24.66 4.68 -21.79
CA GLU A 186 -25.50 4.17 -22.89
C GLU A 186 -26.63 5.13 -23.30
N LEU A 187 -26.95 6.12 -22.47
CA LEU A 187 -27.98 7.13 -22.70
C LEU A 187 -27.38 8.44 -23.26
N GLY A 188 -26.07 8.49 -23.51
CA GLY A 188 -25.38 9.68 -23.99
C GLY A 188 -25.10 10.73 -22.92
N VAL A 189 -25.21 10.37 -21.62
CA VAL A 189 -24.93 11.29 -20.51
C VAL A 189 -23.46 11.20 -20.13
N ALA A 190 -22.78 12.35 -20.07
CA ALA A 190 -21.40 12.45 -19.62
C ALA A 190 -21.32 12.42 -18.08
N HIS A 191 -20.45 11.56 -17.56
CA HIS A 191 -20.11 11.40 -16.14
C HIS A 191 -18.62 11.68 -15.96
N GLN A 192 -18.25 12.24 -14.80
CA GLN A 192 -16.84 12.37 -14.39
C GLN A 192 -16.52 11.27 -13.40
N ASP A 193 -15.65 10.35 -13.80
CA ASP A 193 -15.17 9.27 -12.94
C ASP A 193 -13.80 9.67 -12.38
N LEU A 194 -13.68 9.69 -11.05
CA LEU A 194 -12.40 9.94 -10.38
C LEU A 194 -11.43 8.79 -10.70
N THR A 195 -10.30 9.11 -11.32
CA THR A 195 -9.29 8.13 -11.73
C THR A 195 -8.01 8.19 -10.89
N GLY A 196 -7.81 9.26 -10.13
CA GLY A 196 -6.69 9.40 -9.22
C GLY A 196 -6.63 10.78 -8.58
N CYS A 197 -5.57 11.01 -7.83
CA CYS A 197 -5.26 12.31 -7.26
C CYS A 197 -3.75 12.48 -7.15
N VAL A 198 -3.28 13.71 -7.30
CA VAL A 198 -1.85 14.04 -7.37
C VAL A 198 -1.52 14.98 -6.23
N ALA A 199 -0.61 14.57 -5.35
CA ALA A 199 -0.03 15.41 -4.32
C ALA A 199 1.15 16.22 -4.88
N SER A 200 1.27 17.48 -4.43
CA SER A 200 2.37 18.38 -4.78
C SER A 200 3.33 18.67 -3.62
N SER A 201 3.07 18.13 -2.43
CA SER A 201 3.91 18.36 -1.25
C SER A 201 3.88 17.19 -0.26
N GLN A 202 4.92 17.08 0.56
CA GLN A 202 4.99 16.11 1.65
C GLN A 202 3.82 16.26 2.63
N ALA A 203 3.43 17.50 2.96
CA ALA A 203 2.33 17.78 3.88
C ALA A 203 0.99 17.25 3.34
N ALA A 204 0.74 17.42 2.03
CA ALA A 204 -0.45 16.90 1.37
C ALA A 204 -0.53 15.37 1.47
N VAL A 205 0.59 14.67 1.23
CA VAL A 205 0.66 13.21 1.34
C VAL A 205 0.41 12.73 2.78
N ARG A 206 1.03 13.38 3.77
CA ARG A 206 0.83 13.04 5.19
C ARG A 206 -0.63 13.21 5.62
N GLU A 207 -1.27 14.30 5.22
CA GLU A 207 -2.69 14.54 5.53
C GLU A 207 -3.61 13.53 4.83
N ALA A 208 -3.34 13.22 3.55
CA ALA A 208 -4.10 12.20 2.83
C ALA A 208 -3.99 10.83 3.49
N ALA A 209 -2.78 10.43 3.91
CA ALA A 209 -2.57 9.19 4.67
C ALA A 209 -3.35 9.19 5.98
N ARG A 210 -3.32 10.29 6.75
CA ARG A 210 -4.04 10.42 8.02
C ARG A 210 -5.54 10.22 7.85
N ARG A 211 -6.14 10.81 6.81
CA ARG A 211 -7.58 10.67 6.52
C ARG A 211 -7.93 9.27 6.02
N ALA A 212 -7.13 8.71 5.12
CA ALA A 212 -7.40 7.40 4.52
C ALA A 212 -7.36 6.23 5.52
N VAL A 213 -6.51 6.30 6.55
CA VAL A 213 -6.44 5.25 7.58
C VAL A 213 -7.70 5.14 8.41
N ILE A 214 -8.37 6.26 8.73
CA ILE A 214 -9.55 6.26 9.58
C ILE A 214 -10.66 5.37 9.00
N GLU A 215 -10.83 5.38 7.69
CA GLU A 215 -11.85 4.57 7.00
C GLU A 215 -11.40 3.13 6.74
N ASN A 216 -10.12 2.93 6.41
CA ASN A 216 -9.59 1.62 6.03
C ASN A 216 -9.09 0.77 7.21
N LEU A 217 -9.41 1.14 8.46
CA LEU A 217 -9.01 0.36 9.64
C LEU A 217 -9.37 -1.12 9.49
N ALA A 218 -10.60 -1.44 9.05
CA ALA A 218 -11.03 -2.83 8.85
C ALA A 218 -10.19 -3.59 7.81
N THR A 219 -9.83 -2.94 6.70
CA THR A 219 -8.98 -3.51 5.64
C THR A 219 -7.54 -3.69 6.11
N LEU A 220 -7.00 -2.72 6.87
CA LEU A 220 -5.68 -2.79 7.49
C LEU A 220 -5.57 -3.98 8.45
N PHE A 221 -6.64 -4.35 9.16
CA PHE A 221 -6.63 -5.52 10.04
C PHE A 221 -6.64 -6.86 9.30
N ASN A 222 -7.05 -6.89 8.03
CA ASN A 222 -7.13 -8.14 7.26
C ASN A 222 -5.79 -8.57 6.66
N THR A 223 -4.87 -7.63 6.39
CA THR A 223 -3.56 -7.92 5.81
C THR A 223 -2.45 -7.44 6.73
N ARG A 224 -1.97 -8.35 7.58
CA ARG A 224 -0.82 -8.11 8.46
C ARG A 224 0.42 -8.78 7.89
N TYR A 225 1.51 -8.05 7.79
CA TYR A 225 2.81 -8.63 7.49
C TYR A 225 3.52 -8.98 8.79
N ALA A 226 4.11 -10.16 8.85
CA ALA A 226 4.91 -10.60 9.99
C ALA A 226 6.29 -11.03 9.53
N ARG A 227 7.29 -10.69 10.34
CA ARG A 227 8.68 -11.05 10.09
C ARG A 227 8.90 -12.53 10.36
N VAL A 228 9.60 -13.19 9.46
CA VAL A 228 10.03 -14.58 9.62
C VAL A 228 11.20 -14.60 10.59
N ALA A 229 11.06 -15.33 11.70
CA ALA A 229 12.16 -15.53 12.65
C ALA A 229 13.31 -16.26 11.94
N ARG A 230 14.51 -15.64 11.93
CA ARG A 230 15.72 -16.30 11.42
C ARG A 230 16.03 -17.51 12.30
N ARG A 231 16.18 -18.70 11.71
CA ARG A 231 16.76 -19.88 12.35
C ARG A 231 18.20 -20.05 11.90
#